data_AF-A0A920FV43-F1
#
_entry.id   AF-A0A920FV43-F1
#
_cell.length_a   1.000
_cell.length_b   1.000
_cell.length_c   1.000
_cell.angle_alpha   90.00
_cell.angle_beta   90.00
_cell.angle_gamma   90.00
#
_symmetry.space_group_name_H-M   'P 1'
#
loop_
_entity.id
_entity.type
_entity.pdbx_description
1 polymer ?
#
loop_
_entity_poly.entity_id
_entity_poly.type
_entity_poly.pdbx_seq_one_letter_code
_entity_poly.pdbx_strand_id
1 'polypeptide(L)'
;METKNINLQSQINSLNQDNWNSLLSDSFDYNIFQSYEWGELKRYSSWTPVRIQILDNGQAKLAAQILVKSILGKKVAWCPGGPLINAKNASEGKTILEKFKDCVLSEGIINLRCKSYSKIDDLNTSLFLYFLNHQII
;
A
#
# COMPACT_ATOMS: atom_id res chain seq x y z
N MET A 1 3.95 5.56 29.63
CA MET A 1 3.93 5.98 28.21
C MET A 1 2.52 5.74 27.71
N GLU A 2 1.76 6.81 27.47
CA GLU A 2 0.41 6.70 26.90
C GLU A 2 0.49 6.07 25.52
N THR A 3 -0.09 4.89 25.36
CA THR A 3 -0.39 4.31 24.05
C THR A 3 -1.42 5.21 23.39
N LYS A 4 -0.97 6.11 22.50
CA LYS A 4 -1.89 6.78 21.58
C LYS A 4 -2.65 5.70 20.83
N ASN A 5 -3.97 5.60 21.05
CA ASN A 5 -4.84 4.74 20.26
C ASN A 5 -4.78 5.21 18.81
N ILE A 6 -4.14 4.42 17.95
CA ILE A 6 -4.05 4.68 16.52
C ILE A 6 -5.45 4.43 15.94
N ASN A 7 -6.06 5.43 15.29
CA ASN A 7 -7.38 5.30 14.68
C ASN A 7 -7.22 5.16 13.17
N LEU A 8 -6.98 3.92 12.73
CA LEU A 8 -6.70 3.63 11.32
C LEU A 8 -7.98 3.48 10.50
N GLN A 9 -8.14 4.34 9.50
CA GLN A 9 -9.20 4.27 8.50
C GLN A 9 -8.62 3.87 7.15
N SER A 10 -9.31 3.00 6.43
CA SER A 10 -8.92 2.58 5.08
C SER A 10 -9.82 3.21 4.03
N GLN A 11 -9.23 3.70 2.95
CA GLN A 11 -9.96 4.15 1.77
C GLN A 11 -9.44 3.41 0.53
N ILE A 12 -10.36 3.02 -0.36
CA ILE A 12 -10.05 2.28 -1.58
C ILE A 12 -10.63 3.05 -2.77
N ASN A 13 -9.79 3.38 -3.75
CA ASN A 13 -10.15 4.10 -4.98
C ASN A 13 -10.94 5.40 -4.73
N SER A 14 -10.68 6.08 -3.60
CA SER A 14 -11.39 7.30 -3.17
C SER A 14 -10.88 8.58 -3.85
N LEU A 15 -9.68 8.55 -4.42
CA LEU A 15 -9.05 9.72 -5.03
C LEU A 15 -9.07 9.66 -6.56
N ASN A 16 -9.27 10.82 -7.17
CA ASN A 16 -9.02 11.03 -8.60
C ASN A 16 -7.50 11.09 -8.89
N GLN A 17 -7.15 11.25 -10.16
CA GLN A 17 -5.75 11.31 -10.60
C GLN A 17 -4.94 12.40 -9.89
N ASP A 18 -5.42 13.63 -9.90
CA ASP A 18 -4.71 14.78 -9.33
C ASP A 18 -4.49 14.62 -7.82
N ASN A 19 -5.52 14.20 -7.09
CA ASN A 19 -5.44 14.01 -5.65
C ASN A 19 -4.55 12.81 -5.28
N TRP A 20 -4.58 11.74 -6.06
CA TRP A 20 -3.71 10.58 -5.84
C TRP A 20 -2.25 10.95 -6.05
N ASN A 21 -1.92 11.60 -7.16
CA ASN A 21 -0.55 11.97 -7.46
C ASN A 21 -0.03 13.03 -6.47
N SER A 22 -0.85 14.02 -6.08
CA SER A 22 -0.49 15.02 -5.05
C SER A 22 -0.24 14.36 -3.69
N LEU A 23 -1.08 13.40 -3.28
CA LEU A 23 -0.84 12.63 -2.06
C LEU A 23 0.55 11.97 -2.08
N LEU A 24 0.90 11.34 -3.21
CA LEU A 24 2.16 10.63 -3.34
C LEU A 24 3.36 11.57 -3.28
N SER A 25 3.29 12.73 -3.96
CA SER A 25 4.38 13.72 -3.95
C SER A 25 4.58 14.37 -2.59
N ASP A 26 3.49 14.64 -1.87
CA ASP A 26 3.54 15.45 -0.66
C ASP A 26 3.90 14.64 0.58
N SER A 27 3.51 13.35 0.61
CA SER A 27 3.56 12.53 1.82
C SER A 27 4.55 11.36 1.76
N PHE A 28 5.09 11.04 0.59
CA PHE A 28 5.90 9.85 0.38
C PHE A 28 7.07 10.07 -0.57
N ASP A 29 8.05 9.17 -0.50
CA ASP A 29 9.13 9.08 -1.50
C ASP A 29 8.57 8.42 -2.77
N TYR A 30 7.92 9.24 -3.59
CA TYR A 30 7.16 8.82 -4.77
C TYR A 30 8.04 8.12 -5.81
N ASN A 31 7.47 7.10 -6.45
CA ASN A 31 8.03 6.52 -7.66
C ASN A 31 6.94 6.32 -8.72
N ILE A 32 7.37 6.29 -9.98
CA ILE A 32 6.47 6.20 -11.14
C ILE A 32 5.54 4.98 -11.08
N PHE A 33 5.94 3.87 -10.45
CA PHE A 33 5.11 2.65 -10.40
C PHE A 33 3.89 2.79 -9.48
N GLN A 34 3.90 3.76 -8.57
CA GLN A 34 2.78 4.08 -7.71
C GLN A 34 1.87 5.17 -8.30
N SER A 35 2.27 5.84 -9.39
CA SER A 35 1.48 6.88 -10.06
C SER A 35 0.14 6.40 -10.61
N TYR A 36 -0.82 7.31 -10.73
CA TYR A 36 -2.12 7.02 -11.33
C TYR A 36 -1.96 6.50 -12.77
N GLU A 37 -1.14 7.18 -13.56
CA GLU A 37 -0.85 6.93 -14.97
C GLU A 37 -0.28 5.53 -15.20
N TRP A 38 0.60 5.06 -14.31
CA TRP A 38 1.09 3.69 -14.38
C TRP A 38 -0.02 2.66 -14.21
N GLY A 39 -0.97 2.91 -13.32
CA GLY A 39 -2.15 2.07 -13.13
C GLY A 39 -2.99 2.01 -14.41
N GLU A 40 -3.23 3.16 -15.04
CA GLU A 40 -3.98 3.24 -16.30
C GLU A 40 -3.25 2.54 -17.45
N LEU A 41 -1.92 2.68 -17.54
CA LEU A 41 -1.10 1.93 -18.50
C LEU A 41 -1.26 0.42 -18.31
N LYS A 42 -1.37 -0.06 -17.07
CA LYS A 42 -1.49 -1.49 -16.77
C LYS A 42 -2.88 -2.07 -17.05
N ARG A 43 -3.92 -1.24 -17.15
CA ARG A 43 -5.24 -1.68 -17.66
C ARG A 43 -5.15 -2.28 -19.05
N TYR A 44 -4.32 -1.72 -19.94
CA TYR A 44 -4.09 -2.26 -21.28
C TYR A 44 -3.44 -3.66 -21.28
N SER A 45 -2.80 -4.06 -20.19
CA SER A 45 -2.21 -5.40 -20.00
C SER A 45 -3.04 -6.30 -19.08
N SER A 46 -4.35 -6.04 -18.99
CA SER A 46 -5.33 -6.82 -18.21
C SER A 46 -5.08 -6.84 -16.70
N TRP A 47 -4.49 -5.78 -16.16
CA TRP A 47 -4.43 -5.55 -14.72
C TRP A 47 -5.47 -4.52 -14.29
N THR A 48 -6.07 -4.72 -13.13
CA THR A 48 -6.95 -3.74 -12.51
C THR A 48 -6.18 -3.03 -11.39
N PRO A 49 -5.85 -1.74 -11.53
CA PRO A 49 -5.27 -0.98 -10.43
C PRO A 49 -6.31 -0.79 -9.32
N VAL A 50 -5.89 -1.03 -8.09
CA VAL A 50 -6.62 -0.75 -6.86
C VAL A 50 -5.71 0.12 -6.00
N ARG A 51 -6.21 1.29 -5.61
CA ARG A 51 -5.45 2.30 -4.88
C ARG A 51 -5.97 2.35 -3.45
N ILE A 52 -5.12 2.01 -2.49
CA ILE A 52 -5.47 1.89 -1.07
C ILE A 52 -4.71 2.95 -0.30
N GLN A 53 -5.42 3.61 0.62
CA GLN A 53 -4.85 4.53 1.60
C GLN A 53 -5.18 4.03 3.01
N ILE A 54 -4.20 4.11 3.91
CA ILE A 54 -4.43 4.00 5.35
C ILE A 54 -4.18 5.36 5.98
N LEU A 55 -5.20 5.89 6.65
CA LEU A 55 -5.21 7.19 7.29
C LEU A 55 -5.18 7.02 8.82
N ASP A 56 -4.42 7.85 9.51
CA ASP A 56 -4.53 8.05 10.97
C ASP A 56 -4.90 9.51 11.20
N ASN A 57 -6.08 9.74 11.79
CA ASN A 57 -6.62 11.09 12.03
C ASN A 57 -6.59 11.99 10.78
N GLY A 58 -6.94 11.41 9.61
CA GLY A 58 -6.98 12.09 8.31
C GLY A 58 -5.62 12.24 7.62
N GLN A 59 -4.51 11.89 8.27
CA GLN A 59 -3.18 11.91 7.66
C GLN A 59 -2.85 10.56 7.03
N ALA A 60 -2.34 10.56 5.80
CA ALA A 60 -1.92 9.33 5.15
C ALA A 60 -0.66 8.74 5.80
N LYS A 61 -0.82 7.51 6.30
CA LYS A 61 0.24 6.68 6.85
C LYS A 61 0.73 5.61 5.89
N LEU A 62 -0.12 5.22 4.95
CA LEU A 62 0.25 4.32 3.86
C LEU A 62 -0.52 4.68 2.59
N ALA A 63 0.17 4.62 1.46
CA ALA A 63 -0.43 4.62 0.13
C ALA A 63 0.10 3.44 -0.67
N ALA A 64 -0.79 2.74 -1.38
CA ALA A 64 -0.43 1.62 -2.23
C ALA A 64 -1.36 1.53 -3.45
N GLN A 65 -0.78 1.65 -4.64
CA GLN A 65 -1.37 1.14 -5.86
C GLN A 65 -0.94 -0.31 -6.05
N ILE A 66 -1.91 -1.22 -5.92
CA ILE A 66 -1.75 -2.63 -6.25
C ILE A 66 -2.38 -2.91 -7.62
N LEU A 67 -1.73 -3.77 -8.40
CA LEU A 67 -2.21 -4.25 -9.68
C LEU A 67 -2.80 -5.63 -9.45
N VAL A 68 -4.10 -5.78 -9.66
CA VAL A 68 -4.83 -7.03 -9.45
C VAL A 68 -5.08 -7.73 -10.77
N LYS A 69 -4.89 -9.05 -10.81
CA LYS A 69 -5.22 -9.90 -11.96
C LYS A 69 -5.99 -11.13 -11.49
N SER A 70 -7.05 -11.48 -12.22
CA SER A 70 -7.78 -12.72 -12.01
C SER A 70 -7.17 -13.84 -12.85
N ILE A 71 -6.79 -14.95 -12.23
CA ILE A 71 -6.24 -16.14 -12.87
C ILE A 71 -7.05 -17.33 -12.36
N LEU A 72 -7.76 -18.02 -13.24
CA LEU A 72 -8.61 -19.17 -12.91
C LEU A 72 -9.59 -18.89 -11.75
N GLY A 73 -10.19 -17.69 -11.72
CA GLY A 73 -11.15 -17.27 -10.68
C GLY A 73 -10.52 -16.84 -9.35
N LYS A 74 -9.18 -16.82 -9.24
CA LYS A 74 -8.45 -16.34 -8.07
C LYS A 74 -7.80 -14.98 -8.36
N LYS A 75 -7.87 -14.04 -7.41
CA LYS A 75 -7.23 -12.73 -7.53
C LYS A 75 -5.80 -12.78 -6.96
N VAL A 76 -4.83 -12.51 -7.81
CA VAL A 76 -3.43 -12.26 -7.42
C VAL A 76 -3.12 -10.78 -7.61
N ALA A 77 -2.22 -10.24 -6.82
CA ALA A 77 -1.86 -8.84 -6.88
C ALA A 77 -0.35 -8.60 -6.80
N TRP A 78 0.06 -7.49 -7.39
CA TRP A 78 1.43 -6.99 -7.32
C TRP A 78 1.42 -5.51 -6.95
N CYS A 79 2.19 -5.12 -5.93
CA CYS A 79 2.42 -3.74 -5.54
C CYS A 79 3.84 -3.30 -6.01
N PRO A 80 3.97 -2.79 -7.24
CA PRO A 80 5.26 -2.34 -7.75
C PRO A 80 5.64 -0.99 -7.14
N GLY A 81 6.81 -0.87 -6.52
CA GLY A 81 7.22 0.41 -5.93
C GLY A 81 6.65 0.69 -4.55
N GLY A 82 5.92 -0.25 -3.94
CA GLY A 82 5.24 -0.02 -2.66
C GLY A 82 5.10 -1.29 -1.82
N PRO A 83 4.25 -1.25 -0.76
CA PRO A 83 3.51 -0.07 -0.28
C PRO A 83 4.43 1.05 0.19
N LEU A 84 3.98 2.29 0.09
CA LEU A 84 4.68 3.47 0.61
C LEU A 84 4.18 3.75 2.02
N ILE A 85 5.07 3.72 3.01
CA ILE A 85 4.73 3.78 4.44
C ILE A 85 5.40 4.99 5.07
N ASN A 86 4.63 5.73 5.87
CA ASN A 86 5.10 6.81 6.72
C ASN A 86 4.76 6.49 8.17
N ALA A 87 5.69 5.82 8.86
CA ALA A 87 5.58 5.42 10.26
C ALA A 87 6.71 6.05 11.08
N LYS A 88 6.43 6.39 12.34
CA LYS A 88 7.41 6.99 13.26
C LYS A 88 8.28 5.94 13.93
N ASN A 89 7.80 4.70 14.03
CA ASN A 89 8.51 3.59 14.63
C ASN A 89 7.99 2.24 14.10
N ALA A 90 8.71 1.16 14.41
CA ALA A 90 8.40 -0.17 13.91
C ALA A 90 7.05 -0.71 14.40
N SER A 91 6.61 -0.36 15.62
CA SER A 91 5.32 -0.80 16.15
C SER A 91 4.16 -0.18 15.38
N GLU A 92 4.21 1.14 15.15
CA GLU A 92 3.22 1.86 14.35
C GLU A 92 3.17 1.30 12.92
N GLY A 93 4.34 1.09 12.30
CA GLY A 93 4.42 0.55 10.95
C GLY A 93 3.83 -0.86 10.82
N LYS A 94 4.01 -1.73 11.83
CA LYS A 94 3.37 -3.06 11.86
C LYS A 94 1.84 -2.94 11.90
N THR A 95 1.30 -2.10 12.77
CA THR A 95 -0.16 -1.89 12.86
C THR A 95 -0.75 -1.32 11.56
N ILE A 96 -0.04 -0.41 10.91
CA ILE A 96 -0.44 0.13 9.58
C ILE A 96 -0.43 -0.99 8.52
N LEU A 97 0.60 -1.83 8.51
CA LEU A 97 0.74 -2.95 7.58
C LEU A 97 -0.31 -4.05 7.79
N GLU A 98 -0.66 -4.34 9.05
CA GLU A 98 -1.76 -5.25 9.39
C GLU A 98 -3.08 -4.73 8.85
N LYS A 99 -3.38 -3.44 9.05
CA LYS A 99 -4.59 -2.81 8.48
C LYS A 99 -4.60 -2.87 6.95
N PHE A 100 -3.47 -2.61 6.30
CA PHE A 100 -3.35 -2.72 4.85
C PHE A 100 -3.58 -4.16 4.36
N LYS A 101 -3.04 -5.16 5.09
CA LYS A 101 -3.26 -6.58 4.81
C LYS A 101 -4.76 -6.94 4.89
N ASP A 102 -5.47 -6.44 5.90
CA ASP A 102 -6.92 -6.65 6.02
C ASP A 102 -7.69 -6.09 4.82
N CYS A 103 -7.33 -4.90 4.33
CA CYS A 103 -7.93 -4.30 3.14
C CYS A 103 -7.68 -5.13 1.87
N VAL A 104 -6.46 -5.66 1.71
CA VAL A 104 -6.11 -6.52 0.57
C VAL A 104 -6.93 -7.82 0.62
N LEU A 105 -7.09 -8.40 1.81
CA LEU A 105 -7.90 -9.60 2.02
C LEU A 105 -9.38 -9.36 1.73
N SER A 106 -9.93 -8.21 2.15
CA SER A 106 -11.34 -7.88 1.87
C SER A 106 -11.64 -7.74 0.37
N GLU A 107 -10.64 -7.43 -0.45
CA GLU A 107 -10.76 -7.42 -1.92
C GLU A 107 -10.74 -8.84 -2.54
N GLY A 108 -10.58 -9.89 -1.73
CA GLY A 108 -10.51 -11.29 -2.16
C GLY A 108 -9.18 -11.68 -2.80
N ILE A 109 -8.13 -10.90 -2.55
CA ILE A 109 -6.79 -11.14 -3.06
C ILE A 109 -6.11 -12.19 -2.20
N ILE A 110 -5.72 -13.31 -2.82
CA ILE A 110 -5.12 -14.45 -2.11
C ILE A 110 -3.58 -14.36 -2.05
N ASN A 111 -2.97 -13.61 -2.97
CA ASN A 111 -1.54 -13.41 -2.98
C ASN A 111 -1.23 -11.96 -3.34
N LEU A 112 -0.36 -11.32 -2.57
CA LEU A 112 0.16 -9.98 -2.84
C LEU A 112 1.68 -10.00 -2.79
N ARG A 113 2.31 -9.75 -3.95
CA ARG A 113 3.75 -9.52 -4.02
C ARG A 113 4.03 -8.02 -3.92
N CYS A 114 4.99 -7.63 -3.09
CA CYS A 114 5.44 -6.24 -2.99
C CYS A 114 6.91 -6.08 -3.35
N LYS A 115 7.26 -4.93 -3.91
CA LYS A 115 8.65 -4.47 -4.08
C LYS A 115 8.69 -3.00 -3.70
N SER A 116 9.00 -2.70 -2.43
CA SER A 116 9.07 -1.33 -1.96
C SER A 116 10.34 -0.64 -2.49
N TYR A 117 10.22 0.65 -2.79
CA TYR A 117 11.31 1.55 -3.15
C TYR A 117 11.60 2.57 -2.04
N SER A 118 11.05 2.35 -0.83
CA SER A 118 11.38 3.14 0.36
C SER A 118 12.88 3.25 0.57
N LYS A 119 13.32 4.39 1.12
CA LYS A 119 14.69 4.58 1.57
C LYS A 119 15.16 3.41 2.44
N ILE A 120 16.35 2.90 2.16
CA ILE A 120 16.95 1.84 2.95
C ILE A 120 17.46 2.47 4.25
N ASP A 121 16.73 2.23 5.34
CA ASP A 121 17.11 2.51 6.72
C ASP A 121 16.63 1.38 7.63
N ASP A 122 17.07 1.36 8.89
CA ASP A 122 16.77 0.27 9.83
C ASP A 122 15.26 0.07 10.02
N LEU A 123 14.49 1.16 10.06
CA LEU A 123 13.05 1.11 10.25
C LEU A 123 12.37 0.49 9.03
N ASN A 124 12.58 1.05 7.84
CA ASN A 124 11.98 0.59 6.59
C ASN A 124 12.41 -0.85 6.25
N THR A 125 13.67 -1.21 6.53
CA THR A 125 14.17 -2.58 6.37
C THR A 125 13.43 -3.54 7.30
N SER A 126 13.27 -3.20 8.58
CA SER A 126 12.54 -4.04 9.54
C SER A 126 11.07 -4.22 9.16
N LEU A 127 10.41 -3.15 8.69
CA LEU A 127 9.01 -3.18 8.26
C LEU A 127 8.82 -4.01 6.99
N PHE A 128 9.72 -3.86 6.00
CA PHE A 128 9.62 -4.62 4.76
C PHE A 128 9.87 -6.11 5.00
N LEU A 129 10.87 -6.47 5.82
CA LEU A 129 11.12 -7.86 6.19
C LEU A 129 9.94 -8.47 6.97
N TYR A 130 9.37 -7.73 7.92
CA TYR A 130 8.15 -8.15 8.60
C TYR A 130 7.02 -8.41 7.60
N PHE A 131 6.79 -7.48 6.67
CA PHE A 131 5.73 -7.61 5.69
C PHE A 131 5.93 -8.83 4.77
N LEU A 132 7.15 -9.05 4.25
CA LEU A 132 7.48 -10.21 3.41
C LEU A 132 7.26 -11.53 4.14
N ASN A 133 7.68 -11.63 5.42
CA ASN A 133 7.54 -12.85 6.22
C ASN A 133 6.08 -13.15 6.61
N HIS A 134 5.17 -12.18 6.45
CA HIS A 134 3.74 -12.32 6.76
C HIS A 134 2.86 -12.11 5.50
N GLN A 135 3.47 -12.16 4.31
CA GLN A 135 2.74 -12.15 3.05
C GLN A 135 1.82 -13.36 2.96
N ILE A 136 0.67 -13.09 2.35
CA ILE A 136 -0.36 -14.09 2.12
C ILE A 136 0.10 -14.96 0.95
N ILE A 137 0.29 -16.25 1.23
CA ILE A 137 0.43 -17.32 0.25
C ILE A 137 -0.96 -17.79 -0.12
#